data_AF-A0A439VNF0-F1
#
_entry.id   AF-A0A439VNF0-F1
#
_cell.length_a   1.000
_cell.length_b   1.000
_cell.length_c   1.000
_cell.angle_alpha   90.00
_cell.angle_beta   90.00
_cell.angle_gamma   90.00
#
_symmetry.space_group_name_H-M   'P 1'
#
loop_
_entity.id
_entity.type
_entity.pdbx_description
1 polymer ?
#
loop_
_entity_poly.entity_id
_entity_poly.type
_entity_poly.pdbx_seq_one_letter_code
_entity_poly.pdbx_strand_id
1 'polypeptide(L)'
;MDGANAAFPSALRIYQDYALGLLSVEHDGSINWDTLQAIKDLTWGPEAVAIEVYPPADRVVNNVHMRHLWLLGPTDWWPDLGREGAADLSSLRDRYTVVSAAVPGGVNGRL
;
A
#
# COMPACT_ATOMS: atom_id res chain seq x y z
N MET A 1 10.28 -14.04 11.67
CA MET A 1 9.24 -12.99 11.61
C MET A 1 8.68 -12.87 13.02
N ASP A 2 9.11 -11.91 13.85
CA ASP A 2 8.56 -11.78 15.22
C ASP A 2 8.89 -10.44 15.93
N GLY A 3 9.23 -9.39 15.18
CA GLY A 3 9.60 -8.08 15.77
C GLY A 3 8.55 -6.98 15.59
N ALA A 4 7.86 -6.95 14.44
CA ALA A 4 6.98 -5.84 14.07
C ALA A 4 5.63 -5.83 14.82
N ASN A 5 5.11 -7.00 15.22
CA ASN A 5 3.81 -7.12 15.88
C ASN A 5 3.77 -6.55 17.31
N ALA A 6 4.90 -6.43 18.00
CA ALA A 6 4.94 -5.88 19.36
C ALA A 6 4.84 -4.34 19.40
N ALA A 7 5.20 -3.66 18.31
CA ALA A 7 5.24 -2.19 18.25
C ALA A 7 3.87 -1.56 17.92
N PHE A 8 2.95 -2.32 17.31
CA PHE A 8 1.68 -1.81 16.80
C PHE A 8 0.52 -2.71 17.25
N PRO A 9 -0.05 -2.49 18.45
CA PRO A 9 -1.03 -3.42 19.03
C PRO A 9 -2.28 -3.69 18.18
N SER A 10 -2.72 -2.72 17.38
CA SER A 10 -3.88 -2.86 16.49
C SER A 10 -3.54 -3.57 15.17
N ALA A 11 -2.27 -3.75 14.83
CA ALA A 11 -1.82 -4.48 13.65
C ALA A 11 -1.55 -5.95 14.00
N LEU A 12 -2.39 -6.85 13.48
CA LEU A 12 -2.29 -8.28 13.72
C LEU A 12 -1.21 -8.91 12.85
N ARG A 13 -1.14 -8.48 11.58
CA ARG A 13 -0.13 -8.92 10.61
C ARG A 13 0.18 -7.80 9.61
N ILE A 14 1.44 -7.70 9.21
CA ILE A 14 1.91 -6.74 8.22
C ILE A 14 2.58 -7.51 7.08
N TYR A 15 2.08 -7.32 5.86
CA TYR A 15 2.60 -7.92 4.64
C TYR A 15 3.21 -6.85 3.76
N GLN A 16 4.40 -7.12 3.23
CA GLN A 16 5.13 -6.22 2.35
C GLN A 16 5.39 -6.90 1.01
N ASP A 17 4.88 -6.29 -0.05
CA ASP A 17 5.23 -6.62 -1.42
C ASP A 17 6.10 -5.50 -1.98
N TYR A 18 7.42 -5.74 -1.98
CA TYR A 18 8.40 -4.76 -2.46
C TYR A 18 8.32 -4.53 -3.97
N ALA A 19 7.86 -5.50 -4.74
CA ALA A 19 7.77 -5.37 -6.20
C ALA A 19 6.61 -4.44 -6.59
N LEU A 20 5.48 -4.55 -5.88
CA LEU A 20 4.32 -3.69 -6.07
C LEU A 20 4.42 -2.37 -5.30
N GLY A 21 5.31 -2.28 -4.31
CA GLY A 21 5.32 -1.18 -3.35
C GLY A 21 4.07 -1.18 -2.49
N LEU A 22 3.53 -2.36 -2.16
CA LEU A 22 2.29 -2.52 -1.41
C LEU A 22 2.59 -2.96 0.02
N LEU A 23 2.00 -2.26 0.97
CA LEU A 23 1.94 -2.63 2.38
C LEU A 23 0.49 -2.97 2.72
N SER A 24 0.24 -4.21 3.15
CA SER A 24 -1.08 -4.67 3.60
C SER A 24 -1.05 -4.92 5.10
N VAL A 25 -1.95 -4.29 5.84
CA VAL A 25 -2.02 -4.39 7.31
C VAL A 25 -3.34 -5.02 7.71
N GLU A 26 -3.28 -6.24 8.23
CA GLU A 26 -4.40 -6.90 8.90
C GLU A 26 -4.54 -6.32 10.29
N HIS A 27 -5.75 -5.91 10.69
CA HIS A 27 -5.95 -5.21 11.96
C HIS A 27 -7.21 -5.66 12.71
N ASP A 28 -7.30 -5.32 13.98
CA ASP A 28 -8.41 -5.69 14.88
C ASP A 28 -9.67 -4.79 14.76
N GLY A 29 -9.72 -3.93 13.74
CA GLY A 29 -10.75 -2.90 13.58
C GLY A 29 -10.44 -1.54 14.20
N SER A 30 -9.44 -1.42 15.08
CA SER A 30 -9.14 -0.18 15.82
C SER A 30 -7.99 0.66 15.24
N ILE A 31 -7.37 0.21 14.15
CA ILE A 31 -6.22 0.90 13.55
C ILE A 31 -6.58 2.32 13.11
N ASN A 32 -5.67 3.26 13.41
CA ASN A 32 -5.83 4.67 13.10
C ASN A 32 -4.71 5.18 12.19
N TRP A 33 -4.85 6.43 11.75
CA TRP A 33 -3.90 7.09 10.86
C TRP A 33 -2.47 7.12 11.43
N ASP A 34 -2.30 7.45 12.72
CA ASP A 34 -0.97 7.52 13.35
C ASP A 34 -0.25 6.17 13.35
N THR A 35 -0.99 5.08 13.58
CA THR A 35 -0.43 3.72 13.50
C THR A 35 -0.01 3.39 12.08
N LEU A 36 -0.84 3.70 11.09
CA LEU A 36 -0.52 3.48 9.67
C LEU A 36 0.70 4.31 9.22
N GLN A 37 0.78 5.57 9.64
CA GLN A 37 1.94 6.44 9.39
C GLN A 37 3.21 5.84 10.00
N ALA A 38 3.17 5.41 11.26
CA ALA A 38 4.32 4.82 11.94
C ALA A 38 4.79 3.50 11.28
N ILE A 39 3.86 2.63 10.86
CA ILE A 39 4.21 1.42 10.12
C ILE A 39 4.86 1.77 8.78
N LYS A 40 4.29 2.74 8.06
CA LYS A 40 4.81 3.22 6.77
C LYS A 40 6.20 3.84 6.92
N ASP A 41 6.43 4.64 7.95
CA ASP A 41 7.73 5.26 8.24
C ASP A 41 8.79 4.23 8.63
N LEU A 42 8.41 3.21 9.41
CA LEU A 42 9.30 2.08 9.72
C LEU A 42 9.67 1.27 8.47
N THR A 43 8.75 1.18 7.52
CA THR A 43 8.90 0.31 6.33
C THR A 43 9.65 1.01 5.19
N TRP A 44 9.32 2.27 4.90
CA TRP A 44 9.84 3.00 3.75
C TRP A 44 10.56 4.32 4.11
N GLY A 45 10.63 4.66 5.39
CA GLY A 45 11.21 5.91 5.88
C GLY A 45 10.21 7.06 5.94
N PRO A 46 10.48 8.09 6.77
CA PRO A 46 9.56 9.21 7.01
C PRO A 46 9.23 10.02 5.75
N GLU A 47 10.17 10.12 4.81
CA GLU A 47 10.00 10.91 3.58
C GLU A 47 9.18 10.21 2.49
N ALA A 48 8.92 8.90 2.62
CA ALA A 48 8.14 8.18 1.62
C ALA A 48 6.67 8.66 1.60
N VAL A 49 6.04 8.61 0.43
CA VAL A 49 4.62 8.94 0.28
C VAL A 49 3.87 7.67 -0.05
N ALA A 50 2.73 7.44 0.61
CA ALA A 50 1.86 6.33 0.30
C ALA A 50 0.40 6.74 0.35
N ILE A 51 -0.45 6.07 -0.42
CA ILE A 51 -1.89 6.32 -0.47
C ILE A 51 -2.69 5.07 -0.10
N GLU A 52 -3.82 5.29 0.57
CA GLU A 52 -4.89 4.30 0.69
C GLU A 52 -6.00 4.66 -0.31
N VAL A 53 -6.41 3.70 -1.13
CA VAL A 53 -7.44 3.90 -2.15
C VAL A 53 -8.73 3.21 -1.72
N TYR A 54 -9.83 3.97 -1.70
CA TYR A 54 -11.17 3.44 -1.45
C TYR A 54 -11.83 3.13 -2.81
N PRO A 55 -12.00 1.84 -3.18
CA PRO A 55 -12.56 1.48 -4.46
C PRO A 55 -14.06 1.80 -4.53
N PRO A 56 -14.65 1.79 -5.75
CA PRO A 56 -16.10 1.79 -5.92
C PRO A 56 -16.78 0.74 -5.03
N ALA A 57 -17.97 1.05 -4.51
CA ALA A 57 -18.65 0.24 -3.50
C ALA A 57 -18.88 -1.23 -3.93
N ASP A 58 -19.10 -1.46 -5.22
CA ASP A 58 -19.30 -2.78 -5.82
C ASP A 58 -18.00 -3.60 -5.95
N ARG A 59 -16.85 -2.99 -5.68
CA ARG A 59 -15.52 -3.62 -5.68
C ARG A 59 -14.92 -3.73 -4.29
N VAL A 60 -15.65 -3.31 -3.25
CA VAL A 60 -15.21 -3.47 -1.87
C VAL A 60 -15.34 -4.94 -1.49
N VAL A 61 -14.21 -5.57 -1.19
CA VAL A 61 -14.16 -6.89 -0.55
C VAL A 61 -13.88 -6.69 0.94
N ASN A 62 -14.90 -6.87 1.78
CA ASN A 62 -14.81 -6.64 3.24
C ASN A 62 -14.87 -7.94 4.03
N ASN A 63 -14.01 -8.91 3.69
CA ASN A 63 -13.96 -10.22 4.36
C ASN A 63 -13.08 -10.19 5.62
N VAL A 64 -12.08 -9.30 5.66
CA VAL A 64 -11.14 -9.11 6.77
C VAL A 64 -10.82 -7.62 6.88
N HIS A 65 -10.62 -7.14 8.11
CA HIS A 65 -10.15 -5.78 8.38
C HIS A 65 -8.71 -5.60 7.85
N MET A 66 -8.61 -4.99 6.66
CA MET A 66 -7.34 -4.75 5.97
C MET A 66 -7.21 -3.28 5.58
N ARG A 67 -6.02 -2.72 5.78
CA ARG A 67 -5.58 -1.43 5.24
C ARG A 67 -4.48 -1.65 4.22
N HIS A 68 -4.59 -1.01 3.06
CA HIS A 68 -3.63 -1.16 1.97
C HIS A 68 -3.00 0.19 1.65
N LEU A 69 -1.70 0.30 1.86
CA LEU A 69 -0.92 1.48 1.51
C LEU A 69 -0.06 1.18 0.28
N TRP A 70 -0.20 2.01 -0.74
CA TRP A 70 0.59 1.93 -1.97
C TRP A 70 1.66 3.01 -1.96
N LEU A 71 2.93 2.59 -1.96
CA LEU A 71 4.08 3.47 -2.08
C LEU A 71 4.05 4.19 -3.43
N LEU A 72 4.07 5.51 -3.36
CA LEU A 72 4.24 6.38 -4.51
C LEU A 72 5.73 6.50 -4.85
N GLY A 73 6.03 6.29 -6.13
CA GLY A 73 7.33 6.61 -6.69
C GLY A 73 7.48 8.12 -6.88
N PRO A 74 8.69 8.59 -7.20
CA PRO A 74 8.99 10.01 -7.40
C PRO A 74 8.18 10.67 -8.53
N THR A 75 7.53 9.86 -9.38
CA THR A 75 6.80 10.29 -10.56
C THR A 75 5.28 10.12 -10.43
N ASP A 76 4.80 9.48 -9.36
CA ASP A 76 3.37 9.30 -9.15
C ASP A 76 2.73 10.59 -8.68
N TRP A 77 1.69 11.01 -9.39
CA TRP A 77 0.94 12.21 -9.08
C TRP A 77 -0.15 11.93 -8.03
N TRP A 78 -0.29 12.83 -7.06
CA TRP A 78 -1.36 12.83 -6.08
C TRP A 78 -1.71 14.28 -5.69
N PRO A 79 -3.00 14.62 -5.49
CA PRO A 79 -3.39 16.00 -5.26
C PRO A 79 -3.06 16.50 -3.85
N ASP A 80 -2.64 17.77 -3.77
CA ASP A 80 -2.62 18.67 -2.60
C ASP A 80 -1.67 18.43 -1.41
N LEU A 81 -0.84 17.38 -1.39
CA LEU A 81 0.07 17.14 -0.23
C LEU A 81 1.51 16.73 -0.60
N GLY A 82 1.87 16.67 -1.90
CA GLY A 82 3.24 16.36 -2.36
C GLY A 82 3.71 17.28 -3.49
N ARG A 83 4.94 17.77 -3.35
CA ARG A 83 5.70 18.72 -4.21
C ARG A 83 5.15 19.01 -5.62
N GLU A 84 5.12 20.30 -5.94
CA GLU A 84 5.14 20.81 -7.32
C GLU A 84 6.41 20.32 -8.05
N GLY A 85 6.22 19.50 -9.09
CA GLY A 85 7.28 19.00 -9.95
C GLY A 85 6.67 18.30 -11.16
N ALA A 86 7.25 18.52 -12.36
CA ALA A 86 6.74 17.95 -13.59
C ALA A 86 6.74 16.41 -13.54
N ALA A 87 5.58 15.81 -13.77
CA ALA A 87 5.41 14.37 -13.83
C ALA A 87 6.29 13.77 -14.93
N ASP A 88 7.16 12.82 -14.57
CA ASP A 88 7.76 11.89 -15.53
C ASP A 88 6.83 10.68 -15.68
N LEU A 89 6.74 10.12 -16.87
CA LEU A 89 5.66 9.23 -17.31
C LEU A 89 5.86 7.77 -16.84
N SER A 90 6.04 7.54 -15.54
CA SER A 90 5.88 6.20 -14.97
C SER A 90 4.76 6.21 -13.92
N SER A 91 3.58 5.79 -14.35
CA SER A 91 2.37 5.72 -13.53
C SER A 91 2.32 4.41 -12.73
N LEU A 92 1.54 4.37 -11.64
CA LEU A 92 1.09 3.13 -10.97
C LEU A 92 0.66 2.03 -11.97
N ARG A 93 0.01 2.42 -13.08
CA ARG A 93 -0.39 1.49 -14.15
C ARG A 93 0.81 0.85 -14.84
N ASP A 94 1.86 1.61 -15.11
CA ASP A 94 3.07 1.08 -15.76
C ASP A 94 3.77 0.08 -14.84
N ARG A 95 3.86 0.39 -13.54
CA ARG A 95 4.40 -0.54 -12.52
C ARG A 95 3.59 -1.84 -12.45
N TYR A 96 2.26 -1.74 -12.34
CA TYR A 96 1.39 -2.93 -12.32
C TYR A 96 1.52 -3.78 -13.59
N THR A 97 1.61 -3.13 -14.76
CA THR A 97 1.71 -3.81 -16.05
C THR A 97 3.03 -4.57 -16.19
N VAL A 98 4.15 -3.98 -15.76
CA VAL A 98 5.47 -4.62 -15.76
C VAL A 98 5.48 -5.86 -14.86
N VAL A 99 4.99 -5.74 -13.63
CA VAL A 99 4.95 -6.87 -12.68
C VAL A 99 4.02 -7.98 -13.18
N SER A 100 2.83 -7.61 -13.69
CA SER A 100 1.87 -8.58 -14.24
C SER A 100 2.39 -9.30 -15.48
N ALA A 101 3.22 -8.65 -16.29
CA ALA A 101 3.85 -9.26 -17.47
C ALA A 101 5.05 -10.16 -17.11
N ALA A 102 5.74 -9.87 -16.00
CA ALA A 102 6.90 -10.64 -15.52
C ALA A 102 6.52 -11.95 -14.81
N VAL A 103 5.24 -12.15 -14.46
CA VAL A 103 4.71 -13.38 -13.87
C VAL A 103 3.87 -14.13 -14.91
N PRO A 104 4.40 -15.17 -15.59
CA PRO A 104 3.62 -15.95 -16.54
C PRO A 104 2.69 -16.90 -15.79
N GLY A 105 1.42 -16.48 -15.65
CA GLY A 105 0.39 -17.23 -14.93
C GLY A 105 -0.53 -16.25 -14.20
N GLY A 106 -1.49 -15.70 -14.94
CA GLY A 106 -2.30 -14.56 -14.51
C GLY A 106 -2.94 -14.72 -13.14
N VAL A 107 -3.09 -13.58 -12.46
CA VAL A 107 -3.90 -13.40 -11.26
C VAL A 107 -5.38 -13.59 -11.64
N ASN A 108 -5.77 -14.83 -11.90
CA ASN A 108 -7.16 -15.28 -11.98
C ASN A 108 -7.41 -16.11 -10.73
N GLY A 109 -8.02 -15.52 -9.70
CA GLY A 109 -8.22 -16.25 -8.47
C GLY A 109 -8.95 -15.55 -7.33
N ARG A 110 -10.13 -14.98 -7.64
CA ARG A 110 -11.27 -14.79 -6.72
C ARG A 110 -11.15 -13.72 -5.61
N LEU A 111 -12.19 -12.88 -5.58
CA LEU A 111 -12.57 -11.97 -4.48
C LEU A 111 -12.68 -12.72 -3.14
#